data_AF-A0A7X1TZG1-F1
#
_entry.id   AF-A0A7X1TZG1-F1
#
_cell.length_a   1.000
_cell.length_b   1.000
_cell.length_c   1.000
_cell.angle_alpha   90.00
_cell.angle_beta   90.00
_cell.angle_gamma   90.00
#
_symmetry.space_group_name_H-M   'P 1'
#
loop_
_entity.id
_entity.type
_entity.pdbx_description
1 polymer ?
#
loop_
_entity_poly.entity_id
_entity_poly.type
_entity_poly.pdbx_seq_one_letter_code
_entity_poly.pdbx_strand_id
1 'polypeptide(L)'
;MDLIITEAYSHPKDTPGVLHTCELVEDHGGHVCPVQLVCDQGVLEQRIQKQDRVEAGKTSSVEELRSLMQQYEFFTPIPGRESFSINNTDVQPDEAARRIAAHYSLSLI
;
A
#
# COMPACT_ATOMS: atom_id res chain seq x y z
N MET A 1 -16.37 -4.55 -12.63
CA MET A 1 -16.49 -4.44 -11.16
C MET A 1 -15.08 -4.23 -10.67
N ASP A 2 -14.85 -3.17 -9.93
CA ASP A 2 -13.51 -2.80 -9.50
C ASP A 2 -13.30 -3.29 -8.06
N LEU A 3 -12.11 -3.82 -7.77
CA LEU A 3 -11.76 -4.33 -6.46
C LEU A 3 -10.51 -3.60 -5.96
N ILE A 4 -10.58 -3.09 -4.74
CA ILE A 4 -9.44 -2.48 -4.05
C ILE A 4 -8.98 -3.45 -2.97
N ILE A 5 -7.72 -3.84 -3.03
CA ILE A 5 -7.05 -4.64 -2.00
C ILE A 5 -5.94 -3.77 -1.43
N THR A 6 -5.85 -3.72 -0.10
CA THR A 6 -4.76 -3.02 0.60
C THR A 6 -3.97 -4.00 1.44
N GLU A 7 -2.65 -3.95 1.32
CA GLU A 7 -1.74 -4.81 2.08
C GLU A 7 -0.48 -4.05 2.49
N ALA A 8 0.11 -4.45 3.61
CA ALA A 8 1.46 -4.03 3.98
C ALA A 8 2.45 -5.04 3.36
N TYR A 9 2.75 -4.84 2.08
CA TYR A 9 3.60 -5.74 1.29
C TYR A 9 5.01 -5.87 1.90
N SER A 10 5.35 -7.07 2.37
CA SER A 10 6.67 -7.41 2.90
C SER A 10 7.51 -8.09 1.83
N HIS A 11 8.45 -7.37 1.23
CA HIS A 11 9.43 -7.95 0.32
C HIS A 11 10.49 -8.80 1.07
N PRO A 12 10.96 -9.93 0.48
CA PRO A 12 10.42 -10.63 -0.66
C PRO A 12 9.27 -11.59 -0.30
N LYS A 13 8.96 -11.74 0.99
CA LYS A 13 8.02 -12.74 1.54
C LYS A 13 6.69 -12.82 0.77
N ASP A 14 6.06 -11.68 0.49
CA ASP A 14 4.72 -11.65 -0.11
C ASP A 14 4.75 -11.67 -1.65
N THR A 15 5.94 -11.50 -2.26
CA THR A 15 6.12 -11.38 -3.72
C THR A 15 5.49 -12.52 -4.51
N PRO A 16 5.69 -13.81 -4.16
CA PRO A 16 5.13 -14.90 -4.96
C PRO A 16 3.60 -14.87 -4.97
N GLY A 17 2.96 -14.55 -3.84
CA GLY A 17 1.50 -14.50 -3.73
C GLY A 17 0.90 -13.32 -4.47
N VAL A 18 1.52 -12.15 -4.36
CA VAL A 18 1.08 -10.94 -5.08
C VAL A 18 1.23 -11.12 -6.59
N LEU A 19 2.37 -11.61 -7.06
CA LEU A 19 2.58 -11.86 -8.49
C LEU A 19 1.58 -12.89 -9.03
N HIS A 20 1.36 -14.00 -8.32
CA HIS A 20 0.37 -14.99 -8.72
C HIS A 20 -1.05 -14.41 -8.80
N THR A 21 -1.43 -13.57 -7.84
CA THR A 21 -2.73 -12.88 -7.87
C THR A 21 -2.83 -11.97 -9.09
N CYS A 22 -1.77 -11.25 -9.41
CA CYS A 22 -1.77 -10.37 -10.57
C CYS A 22 -1.90 -11.13 -11.88
N GLU A 23 -1.09 -12.19 -12.05
CA GLU A 23 -1.15 -13.09 -13.21
C GLU A 23 -2.56 -13.66 -13.38
N LEU A 24 -3.16 -14.17 -12.30
CA LEU A 24 -4.52 -14.73 -12.35
C LEU A 24 -5.56 -13.72 -12.83
N VAL A 25 -5.50 -12.48 -12.35
CA VAL A 25 -6.42 -11.41 -12.78
C VAL A 25 -6.23 -11.09 -14.27
N GLU A 26 -4.98 -10.96 -14.71
CA GLU A 26 -4.63 -10.58 -16.09
C GLU A 26 -4.92 -11.69 -17.10
N ASP A 27 -4.69 -12.96 -16.72
CA ASP A 27 -5.01 -14.14 -17.53
C ASP A 27 -6.51 -14.25 -17.83
N HIS A 28 -7.35 -13.68 -16.97
CA HIS A 28 -8.80 -13.63 -17.14
C HIS A 28 -9.29 -12.29 -17.75
N GLY A 29 -8.37 -11.50 -18.34
CA GLY A 29 -8.68 -10.26 -19.04
C GLY A 29 -8.91 -9.05 -18.12
N GLY A 30 -8.58 -9.17 -16.83
CA GLY A 30 -8.56 -8.05 -15.89
C GLY A 30 -7.30 -7.20 -16.04
N HIS A 31 -7.28 -6.07 -15.33
CA HIS A 31 -6.12 -5.19 -15.24
C HIS A 31 -5.78 -4.92 -13.79
N VAL A 32 -4.49 -5.05 -13.45
CA VAL A 32 -3.98 -4.74 -12.11
C VAL A 32 -3.29 -3.40 -12.15
N CYS A 33 -3.60 -2.54 -11.17
CA CYS A 33 -3.03 -1.21 -11.01
C CYS A 33 -2.21 -1.14 -9.71
N PRO A 34 -0.92 -1.52 -9.70
CA PRO A 34 -0.13 -1.56 -8.48
C PRO A 34 0.14 -0.15 -7.95
N VAL A 35 -0.26 0.13 -6.71
CA VAL A 35 0.01 1.41 -6.05
C VAL A 35 0.90 1.17 -4.85
N GLN A 36 1.95 1.99 -4.72
CA GLN A 36 2.79 2.00 -3.53
C GLN A 36 2.61 3.31 -2.77
N LEU A 37 2.15 3.24 -1.53
CA LEU A 37 2.08 4.40 -0.64
C LEU A 37 3.25 4.36 0.34
N VAL A 38 4.07 5.40 0.33
CA VAL A 38 5.18 5.58 1.26
C VAL A 38 5.03 6.90 2.02
N CYS A 39 5.63 7.00 3.20
CA CYS A 39 5.75 8.26 3.92
C CYS A 39 6.99 8.25 4.79
N ASP A 40 7.36 9.43 5.26
CA ASP A 40 8.46 9.60 6.19
C ASP A 40 8.18 8.84 7.49
N GLN A 41 9.20 8.19 8.03
CA GLN A 41 9.08 7.35 9.22
C GLN A 41 8.45 8.10 10.41
N GLY A 42 8.85 9.34 10.65
CA GLY A 42 8.28 10.14 11.76
C GLY A 42 6.77 10.38 11.60
N VAL A 43 6.30 10.55 10.36
CA VAL A 43 4.87 10.71 10.07
C VAL A 43 4.13 9.37 10.20
N LEU A 44 4.76 8.25 9.79
CA LEU A 44 4.18 6.92 10.00
C LEU A 44 4.03 6.60 11.50
N GLU A 45 5.05 6.88 12.31
CA GLU A 45 5.04 6.69 13.77
C GLU A 45 3.95 7.54 14.44
N GLN A 46 3.72 8.78 13.98
CA GLN A 46 2.60 9.58 14.47
C GLN A 46 1.23 9.01 14.06
N ARG A 47 1.10 8.57 12.80
CA ARG A 47 -0.17 8.05 12.26
C ARG A 47 -0.55 6.71 12.87
N ILE A 48 0.41 5.88 13.26
CA ILE A 48 0.12 4.55 13.81
C ILE A 48 -0.56 4.64 15.18
N GLN A 49 -0.31 5.71 15.92
CA GLN A 49 -0.86 5.94 17.26
C GLN A 49 -2.30 6.48 17.27
N LYS A 50 -2.90 6.73 16.10
CA LYS A 50 -4.26 7.25 16.02
C LYS A 50 -5.29 6.24 16.57
N GLN A 51 -6.33 6.76 17.21
CA GLN A 51 -7.35 5.97 17.90
C GLN A 51 -8.14 5.05 16.95
N ASP A 52 -8.38 5.51 15.72
CA ASP A 52 -9.06 4.74 14.67
C ASP A 52 -8.36 3.40 14.36
N ARG A 53 -7.04 3.33 14.52
CA ARG A 53 -6.28 2.09 14.33
C ARG A 53 -6.52 1.10 15.46
N VAL A 54 -6.60 1.59 16.70
CA VAL A 54 -6.91 0.76 17.87
C VAL A 54 -8.30 0.14 17.72
N GLU A 55 -9.27 0.96 17.31
CA GLU A 55 -10.65 0.51 17.06
C GLU A 55 -10.73 -0.52 15.93
N ALA A 56 -9.89 -0.37 14.90
CA ALA A 56 -9.77 -1.33 13.80
C ALA A 56 -8.92 -2.57 14.15
N GLY A 57 -8.44 -2.72 15.38
CA GLY A 57 -7.59 -3.84 15.80
C GLY A 57 -6.21 -3.88 15.12
N LYS A 58 -5.76 -2.75 14.57
CA LYS A 58 -4.47 -2.61 13.90
C LYS A 58 -3.38 -2.25 14.92
N THR A 59 -2.13 -2.59 14.62
CA THR A 59 -0.96 -2.15 15.39
C THR A 59 -1.01 -0.63 15.60
N SER A 60 -0.80 -0.23 16.85
CA SER A 60 -0.74 1.16 17.31
C SER A 60 0.51 1.48 18.15
N SER A 61 1.39 0.50 18.37
CA SER A 61 2.68 0.68 19.05
C SER A 61 3.77 1.11 18.06
N VAL A 62 4.48 2.17 18.42
CA VAL A 62 5.66 2.65 17.68
C VAL A 62 6.82 1.65 17.80
N GLU A 63 6.96 1.03 18.97
CA GLU A 63 7.97 0.01 19.24
C GLU A 63 7.76 -1.23 18.36
N GLU A 64 6.51 -1.70 18.26
CA GLU A 64 6.14 -2.81 17.38
C GLU A 64 6.38 -2.46 15.91
N LEU A 65 5.98 -1.26 15.46
CA LEU A 65 6.26 -0.77 14.11
C LEU A 65 7.77 -0.80 13.81
N ARG A 66 8.60 -0.24 14.70
CA ARG A 66 10.05 -0.22 14.52
C ARG A 66 10.63 -1.63 14.46
N SER A 67 10.15 -2.55 15.30
CA SER A 67 10.57 -3.96 15.25
C SER A 67 10.19 -4.62 13.93
N LEU A 68 8.98 -4.36 13.41
CA LEU A 68 8.53 -4.88 12.13
C LEU A 68 9.37 -4.33 10.97
N MET A 69 9.67 -3.03 10.98
CA MET A 69 10.50 -2.39 9.96
C MET A 69 11.96 -2.85 9.97
N GLN A 70 12.47 -3.39 11.09
CA GLN A 70 13.78 -4.03 11.14
C GLN A 70 13.76 -5.46 10.60
N GLN A 71 12.60 -6.13 10.66
CA GLN A 71 12.44 -7.52 10.27
C GLN A 71 12.03 -7.68 8.80
N TYR A 72 11.28 -6.72 8.26
CA TYR A 72 10.63 -6.80 6.96
C TYR A 72 10.91 -5.57 6.10
N GLU A 73 11.03 -5.77 4.80
CA GLU A 73 11.25 -4.71 3.82
C GLU A 73 9.91 -4.27 3.20
N PHE A 74 9.37 -3.13 3.63
CA PHE A 74 8.05 -2.62 3.19
C PHE A 74 8.11 -1.55 2.10
N PHE A 75 9.29 -1.04 1.75
CA PHE A 75 9.44 0.12 0.86
C PHE A 75 9.91 -0.25 -0.54
N THR A 76 10.16 -1.53 -0.79
CA THR A 76 10.38 -2.05 -2.14
C THR A 76 9.03 -2.23 -2.84
N PRO A 77 8.79 -1.62 -4.02
CA PRO A 77 7.58 -1.88 -4.81
C PRO A 77 7.58 -3.32 -5.35
N ILE A 78 6.45 -3.78 -5.90
CA ILE A 78 6.33 -5.14 -6.43
C ILE A 78 7.34 -5.35 -7.57
N PRO A 79 8.30 -6.28 -7.44
CA PRO A 79 9.34 -6.49 -8.45
C PRO A 79 8.75 -6.89 -9.81
N GLY A 80 9.35 -6.39 -10.90
CA GLY A 80 8.94 -6.72 -12.26
C GLY A 80 7.64 -6.07 -12.73
N ARG A 81 7.03 -5.21 -11.91
CA ARG A 81 5.80 -4.48 -12.26
C ARG A 81 5.98 -2.98 -12.00
N GLU A 82 5.46 -2.17 -12.90
CA GLU A 82 5.40 -0.73 -12.67
C GLU A 82 4.36 -0.44 -11.59
N SER A 83 4.81 0.17 -10.49
CA SER A 83 3.94 0.63 -9.41
C SER A 83 3.87 2.14 -9.42
N PHE A 84 2.67 2.70 -9.32
CA PHE A 84 2.53 4.13 -9.10
C PHE A 84 2.85 4.45 -7.63
N SER A 85 4.05 4.95 -7.38
CA SER A 85 4.51 5.28 -6.04
C SER A 85 4.16 6.72 -5.65
N ILE A 86 3.51 6.89 -4.51
CA ILE A 86 3.16 8.19 -3.94
C ILE A 86 3.81 8.31 -2.57
N ASN A 87 4.67 9.33 -2.40
CA ASN A 87 5.01 9.81 -1.06
C ASN A 87 3.84 10.63 -0.52
N ASN A 88 3.14 10.08 0.47
CA ASN A 88 1.96 10.69 1.08
C ASN A 88 2.24 11.32 2.46
N THR A 89 3.49 11.73 2.73
CA THR A 89 3.88 12.42 3.98
C THR A 89 3.00 13.64 4.23
N ASP A 90 2.87 14.52 3.23
CA ASP A 90 2.09 15.76 3.30
C ASP A 90 0.84 15.76 2.41
N VAL A 91 0.49 14.61 1.84
CA VAL A 91 -0.65 14.48 0.91
C VAL A 91 -1.87 13.98 1.67
N GLN A 92 -3.00 14.69 1.53
CA GLN A 92 -4.26 14.25 2.10
C GLN A 92 -4.80 12.99 1.40
N PRO A 93 -5.56 12.11 2.09
CA PRO A 93 -6.04 10.87 1.51
C PRO A 93 -6.87 11.03 0.23
N ASP A 94 -7.74 12.04 0.18
CA ASP A 94 -8.57 12.36 -0.99
C ASP A 94 -7.73 12.82 -2.19
N GLU A 95 -6.66 13.57 -1.94
CA GLU A 95 -5.70 13.98 -2.95
C GLU A 95 -4.87 12.81 -3.48
N ALA A 96 -4.42 11.90 -2.61
CA ALA A 96 -3.75 10.68 -3.03
C ALA A 96 -4.67 9.82 -3.92
N ALA A 97 -5.95 9.66 -3.52
CA ALA A 97 -6.93 8.93 -4.32
C ALA A 97 -7.16 9.57 -5.70
N ARG A 98 -7.26 10.90 -5.78
CA ARG A 98 -7.36 11.62 -7.07
C ARG A 98 -6.15 11.37 -7.97
N ARG A 99 -4.94 11.35 -7.41
CA ARG A 99 -3.71 11.05 -8.17
C ARG A 99 -3.69 9.63 -8.70
N ILE A 100 -4.08 8.65 -7.88
CA ILE A 100 -4.18 7.24 -8.30
C ILE A 100 -5.18 7.10 -9.44
N ALA A 101 -6.37 7.69 -9.28
CA ALA A 101 -7.42 7.63 -10.30
C ALA A 101 -6.97 8.30 -11.60
N ALA A 102 -6.33 9.48 -11.53
CA ALA A 102 -5.80 10.15 -12.70
C ALA A 102 -4.70 9.34 -13.41
N HIS A 103 -3.79 8.71 -12.66
CA HIS A 103 -2.70 7.92 -13.22
C HIS A 103 -3.22 6.69 -14.00
N TYR A 104 -4.20 5.99 -13.44
CA TYR A 104 -4.79 4.78 -14.05
C TYR A 104 -6.07 5.03 -14.86
N SER A 105 -6.46 6.30 -15.05
CA SER A 105 -7.71 6.68 -15.73
C SER A 105 -8.97 6.04 -15.13
N LEU A 106 -9.02 5.92 -13.80
CA LEU A 106 -10.14 5.37 -13.05
C LEU A 106 -11.20 6.45 -12.78
N SER A 107 -12.46 6.03 -12.67
CA SER A 107 -13.56 6.92 -12.28
C SER A 107 -13.64 7.04 -10.75
N LEU A 108 -13.75 8.27 -10.24
CA LEU A 108 -14.10 8.52 -8.84
C LEU A 108 -15.63 8.57 -8.73
N ILE A 109 -16.19 7.78 -7.83
CA ILE A 109 -17.63 7.74 -7.53
C ILE A 109 -17.95 8.71 -6.42
#